data_AF-A0A090T802-F1
#
_entry.id   AF-A0A090T802-F1
#
_cell.length_a   1.000
_cell.length_b   1.000
_cell.length_c   1.000
_cell.angle_alpha   90.00
_cell.angle_beta   90.00
_cell.angle_gamma   90.00
#
_symmetry.space_group_name_H-M   'P 1'
#
loop_
_entity.id
_entity.type
_entity.pdbx_description
1 polymer ?
#
loop_
_entity_poly.entity_id
_entity_poly.type
_entity_poly.pdbx_seq_one_letter_code
_entity_poly.pdbx_strand_id
1 'polypeptide(L)'
;MLPNPMIWLLLDSRSFGGIETHVLELAKGLVAHSYQVKVVFSNEYHPTPPLETALNQCSISTMTLSREYPNIHPLLRLKEAIYSAEQNNQRPTVIHTHATRVAF
;
A
#
# COMPACT_ATOMS: atom_id res chain seq x y z
N MET A 1 -22.17 11.59 -9.97
CA MET A 1 -21.31 10.38 -9.92
C MET A 1 -20.52 10.45 -8.63
N LEU A 2 -20.48 9.38 -7.84
CA LEU A 2 -19.56 9.30 -6.71
C LEU A 2 -18.12 9.23 -7.26
N PRO A 3 -17.12 9.87 -6.61
CA PRO A 3 -15.74 9.78 -7.05
C PRO A 3 -15.28 8.30 -7.05
N ASN A 4 -14.42 7.92 -8.00
CA ASN A 4 -13.86 6.56 -8.04
C ASN A 4 -13.11 6.31 -6.71
N PRO A 5 -13.50 5.27 -5.94
CA PRO A 5 -12.97 5.08 -4.60
C PRO A 5 -11.46 4.82 -4.65
N MET A 6 -10.72 5.48 -3.75
CA MET A 6 -9.31 5.21 -3.53
C MET A 6 -9.17 4.02 -2.57
N ILE A 7 -8.52 2.97 -3.06
CA ILE A 7 -8.30 1.71 -2.35
C ILE A 7 -6.83 1.64 -1.95
N TRP A 8 -6.56 1.50 -0.66
CA TRP A 8 -5.22 1.20 -0.17
C TRP A 8 -5.09 -0.30 0.12
N LEU A 9 -4.09 -0.94 -0.48
CA LEU A 9 -3.71 -2.32 -0.16
C LEU A 9 -2.53 -2.26 0.82
N LEU A 10 -2.79 -2.48 2.11
CA LEU A 10 -1.80 -2.33 3.18
C LEU A 10 -1.17 -3.69 3.52
N LEU A 11 0.16 -3.77 3.52
CA LEU A 11 0.89 -4.98 3.89
C LEU A 11 2.27 -4.71 4.48
N ASP A 12 2.82 -5.69 5.18
CA ASP A 12 4.23 -5.77 5.54
C ASP A 12 4.86 -6.91 4.73
N SER A 13 5.73 -6.58 3.76
CA SER A 13 6.28 -7.58 2.83
C SER A 13 7.76 -7.34 2.56
N ARG A 14 8.55 -8.41 2.71
CA ARG A 14 10.01 -8.47 2.46
C ARG A 14 10.38 -9.37 1.29
N SER A 15 9.62 -10.45 1.12
CA SER A 15 9.83 -11.52 0.15
C SER A 15 8.76 -11.49 -0.92
N PHE A 16 8.86 -12.35 -1.94
CA PHE A 16 7.83 -12.49 -2.96
C PHE A 16 7.27 -13.92 -2.95
N GLY A 17 6.01 -14.06 -2.58
CA GLY A 17 5.29 -15.34 -2.53
C GLY A 17 3.83 -15.18 -2.90
N GLY A 18 2.97 -16.06 -2.37
CA GLY A 18 1.55 -16.11 -2.73
C GLY A 18 0.78 -14.84 -2.39
N ILE A 19 1.08 -14.20 -1.25
CA ILE A 19 0.44 -12.94 -0.84
C ILE A 19 0.85 -11.81 -1.78
N GLU A 20 2.14 -11.68 -2.07
CA GLU A 20 2.65 -10.62 -2.94
C GLU A 20 2.14 -10.77 -4.37
N THR A 21 2.11 -12.00 -4.88
CA THR A 21 1.52 -12.31 -6.18
C THR A 21 0.04 -11.92 -6.21
N HIS A 22 -0.71 -12.26 -5.15
CA HIS A 22 -2.12 -11.90 -5.04
C HIS A 22 -2.32 -10.38 -5.00
N VAL A 23 -1.52 -9.64 -4.21
CA VAL A 23 -1.58 -8.18 -4.12
C VAL A 23 -1.26 -7.53 -5.46
N LEU A 24 -0.24 -8.01 -6.16
CA LEU A 24 0.12 -7.52 -7.49
C LEU A 24 -1.04 -7.70 -8.49
N GLU A 25 -1.59 -8.91 -8.59
CA GLU A 25 -2.68 -9.19 -9.53
C GLU A 25 -4.00 -8.48 -9.14
N LEU A 26 -4.29 -8.37 -7.85
CA LEU A 26 -5.43 -7.60 -7.35
C LEU A 26 -5.29 -6.13 -7.72
N ALA A 27 -4.12 -5.53 -7.50
CA ALA A 27 -3.87 -4.14 -7.86
C ALA A 27 -4.00 -3.90 -9.38
N LYS A 28 -3.45 -4.80 -10.20
CA LYS A 28 -3.61 -4.76 -11.67
C LYS A 28 -5.09 -4.84 -12.08
N GLY A 29 -5.85 -5.77 -11.50
CA GLY A 29 -7.28 -5.92 -11.77
C GLY A 29 -8.08 -4.68 -11.39
N LEU A 30 -7.86 -4.15 -10.19
CA LEU A 30 -8.53 -2.93 -9.73
C LEU A 30 -8.23 -1.73 -10.65
N VAL A 31 -6.97 -1.53 -11.05
CA VAL A 31 -6.59 -0.47 -12.00
C VAL A 31 -7.25 -0.70 -13.37
N ALA A 32 -7.27 -1.93 -13.87
CA ALA A 32 -7.95 -2.26 -15.13
C ALA A 32 -9.46 -1.98 -15.09
N HIS A 33 -10.06 -2.06 -13.90
CA HIS A 33 -11.46 -1.68 -13.64
C HIS A 33 -11.62 -0.19 -13.24
N SER A 34 -10.63 0.65 -13.53
CA SER A 34 -10.65 2.11 -13.31
C SER A 34 -10.75 2.55 -11.84
N TYR A 35 -10.42 1.67 -10.89
CA TYR A 35 -10.25 2.06 -9.49
C TYR A 35 -8.91 2.76 -9.26
N GLN A 36 -8.89 3.68 -8.30
CA GLN A 36 -7.64 4.29 -7.84
C GLN A 36 -7.02 3.40 -6.77
N VAL A 37 -5.80 2.93 -6.99
CA VAL A 37 -5.13 1.97 -6.10
C VAL A 37 -3.79 2.52 -5.64
N LYS A 38 -3.51 2.37 -4.36
CA LYS A 38 -2.18 2.57 -3.78
C LYS A 38 -1.80 1.36 -2.94
N VAL A 39 -0.64 0.76 -3.20
CA VAL A 39 -0.09 -0.27 -2.33
C VAL A 39 0.75 0.39 -1.25
N VAL A 40 0.43 0.12 0.01
CA VAL A 40 1.03 0.77 1.17
C VAL A 40 1.84 -0.25 1.94
N PHE A 41 3.15 -0.08 2.00
CA PHE A 41 4.05 -0.89 2.81
C PHE A 41 4.17 -0.30 4.22
N SER A 42 4.06 -1.14 5.25
CA SER A 42 4.22 -0.69 6.65
C SER A 42 5.65 -0.26 6.97
N ASN A 43 6.62 -1.01 6.45
CA ASN A 43 8.04 -0.89 6.76
C ASN A 43 8.86 -0.91 5.47
N GLU A 44 9.92 -0.10 5.49
CA GLU A 44 10.98 -0.09 4.50
C GLU A 44 11.95 -1.24 4.78
N TYR A 45 12.38 -1.88 3.70
CA TYR A 45 13.37 -2.94 3.75
C TYR A 45 14.45 -2.72 2.70
N HIS A 46 15.65 -3.23 3.02
CA HIS A 46 16.80 -3.19 2.13
C HIS A 46 17.34 -4.61 1.93
N PRO A 47 17.58 -5.05 0.67
CA PRO A 47 17.28 -4.33 -0.57
C PRO A 47 15.77 -4.12 -0.78
N THR A 48 15.39 -3.23 -1.70
CA THR A 48 13.99 -2.93 -2.04
C THR A 48 13.21 -4.23 -2.29
N PRO A 49 12.03 -4.42 -1.65
CA PRO A 49 11.24 -5.64 -1.82
C PRO A 49 10.90 -5.90 -3.31
N PRO A 50 10.95 -7.17 -3.77
CA PRO A 50 10.62 -7.48 -5.16
C PRO A 50 9.19 -7.07 -5.55
N LEU A 51 8.25 -7.07 -4.60
CA LEU A 51 6.89 -6.60 -4.84
C LEU A 51 6.83 -5.10 -5.14
N GLU A 52 7.56 -4.25 -4.40
CA GLU A 52 7.63 -2.81 -4.68
C GLU A 52 8.16 -2.58 -6.11
N THR A 53 9.17 -3.36 -6.51
CA THR A 53 9.73 -3.29 -7.87
C THR A 53 8.70 -3.71 -8.93
N ALA A 54 8.00 -4.83 -8.73
CA ALA A 54 6.99 -5.32 -9.68
C ALA A 54 5.80 -4.36 -9.84
N LEU A 55 5.35 -3.75 -8.74
CA LEU A 55 4.29 -2.73 -8.75
C LEU A 55 4.72 -1.49 -9.52
N ASN A 56 5.95 -1.00 -9.28
CA ASN A 56 6.50 0.15 -9.98
C ASN A 56 6.63 -0.12 -11.49
N GLN A 57 7.05 -1.32 -11.90
CA GLN A 57 7.09 -1.74 -13.31
C GLN A 57 5.71 -1.73 -13.97
N CYS A 58 4.65 -1.99 -13.20
CA CYS A 58 3.26 -1.92 -13.65
C CYS A 58 2.66 -0.50 -13.53
N SER A 59 3.46 0.52 -13.18
CA SER A 59 3.00 1.89 -12.91
C SER A 59 1.91 1.99 -11.83
N ILE A 60 1.92 1.07 -10.86
CA ILE A 60 1.00 1.07 -9.72
C ILE A 60 1.60 1.91 -8.60
N SER A 61 0.81 2.84 -8.05
CA SER A 61 1.26 3.75 -6.99
C SER A 61 1.61 2.99 -5.72
N THR A 62 2.76 3.32 -5.13
CA THR A 62 3.24 2.75 -3.87
C THR A 62 3.54 3.85 -2.84
N MET A 63 3.50 3.49 -1.56
CA MET A 63 3.88 4.33 -0.41
C MET A 63 4.51 3.43 0.65
N THR A 64 5.51 3.93 1.37
CA THR A 64 6.12 3.18 2.49
C THR A 64 6.04 4.01 3.76
N LEU A 65 5.25 3.56 4.74
CA LEU A 65 4.92 4.34 5.93
C LEU A 65 6.14 4.69 6.79
N SER A 66 7.08 3.75 6.99
CA SER A 66 8.28 4.04 7.78
C SER A 66 9.24 5.02 7.08
N ARG A 67 9.23 5.05 5.73
CA ARG A 67 10.05 5.96 4.92
C ARG A 67 9.46 7.37 4.93
N GLU A 68 8.15 7.48 4.79
CA GLU A 68 7.45 8.77 4.71
C GLU A 68 7.21 9.43 6.06
N TYR A 69 7.06 8.62 7.12
CA TYR A 69 6.81 9.08 8.49
C TYR A 69 7.84 8.52 9.49
N PRO A 70 9.15 8.81 9.31
CA PRO A 70 10.22 8.18 10.10
C PRO A 70 10.16 8.57 11.58
N ASN A 71 9.75 9.80 11.88
CA ASN A 71 9.69 10.36 13.24
C ASN A 71 8.34 10.11 13.96
N ILE A 72 7.42 9.40 13.31
CA ILE A 72 6.12 9.05 13.89
C ILE A 72 6.19 7.63 14.44
N HIS A 73 5.64 7.43 15.63
CA HIS A 73 5.55 6.12 16.26
C HIS A 73 4.86 5.12 15.31
N PRO A 74 5.34 3.87 15.16
CA PRO A 74 4.81 2.92 14.17
C PRO A 74 3.28 2.75 14.17
N LEU A 75 2.67 2.72 15.37
CA LEU A 75 1.21 2.62 15.54
C LEU A 75 0.42 3.83 15.03
N LEU A 76 1.06 4.98 14.83
CA LEU A 76 0.42 6.23 14.42
C LEU A 76 0.69 6.58 12.94
N ARG A 77 1.65 5.93 12.27
CA ARG A 77 2.03 6.27 10.89
C ARG A 77 0.87 6.15 9.90
N LEU A 78 0.06 5.10 10.02
CA LEU A 78 -1.11 4.93 9.15
C LEU A 78 -2.14 6.06 9.35
N LYS A 79 -2.38 6.46 10.60
CA LYS A 79 -3.27 7.59 10.90
C LYS A 79 -2.75 8.88 10.27
N GLU A 80 -1.46 9.15 10.40
CA GLU A 80 -0.82 10.33 9.82
C GLU A 80 -0.88 10.32 8.28
N ALA A 81 -0.68 9.16 7.67
CA ALA A 81 -0.80 8.96 6.23
C ALA A 81 -2.22 9.24 5.73
N ILE A 82 -3.25 8.74 6.43
CA ILE A 82 -4.66 9.00 6.07
C ILE A 82 -4.97 10.49 6.19
N TYR A 83 -4.52 11.14 7.27
CA TYR A 83 -4.73 12.58 7.48
C TYR A 83 -4.05 13.41 6.38
N SER A 84 -2.79 13.10 6.07
CA SER A 84 -2.03 13.75 5.00
C SER A 84 -2.70 13.55 3.62
N ALA A 85 -3.19 12.33 3.35
CA ALA A 85 -3.87 12.02 2.10
C ALA A 85 -5.21 12.76 1.96
N GLU A 86 -5.94 12.98 3.05
CA GLU A 86 -7.16 13.79 3.08
C GLU A 86 -6.91 15.23 2.66
N GLN A 87 -5.82 15.85 3.13
CA GLN A 87 -5.45 17.22 2.71
C GLN A 87 -5.15 17.32 1.21
N ASN A 88 -4.86 16.19 0.56
CA ASN A 88 -4.54 16.11 -0.87
C ASN A 88 -5.68 15.52 -1.72
N ASN A 89 -6.91 15.40 -1.19
CA ASN A 89 -8.04 14.74 -1.87
C ASN A 89 -7.76 13.28 -2.29
N GLN A 90 -6.84 12.60 -1.60
CA GLN A 90 -6.42 11.21 -1.82
C GLN A 90 -6.77 10.30 -0.64
N ARG A 91 -7.73 10.70 0.20
CA ARG A 91 -8.15 9.91 1.36
C ARG A 91 -8.61 8.52 0.88
N PRO A 92 -8.09 7.42 1.44
CA PRO A 92 -8.60 6.10 1.12
C PRO A 92 -10.06 6.00 1.58
N THR A 93 -10.92 5.54 0.68
CA THR A 93 -12.30 5.14 1.00
C THR A 93 -12.36 3.73 1.58
N VAL A 94 -11.39 2.88 1.20
CA VAL A 94 -11.25 1.52 1.71
C VAL A 94 -9.77 1.24 1.93
N ILE A 95 -9.45 0.61 3.06
CA ILE A 95 -8.14 0.03 3.33
C ILE A 95 -8.35 -1.48 3.45
N HIS A 96 -7.70 -2.22 2.56
CA HIS A 96 -7.70 -3.68 2.57
C HIS A 96 -6.34 -4.17 3.06
N THR A 97 -6.32 -4.90 4.16
CA THR A 97 -5.10 -5.36 4.81
C THR A 97 -4.77 -6.79 4.40
N HIS A 98 -3.51 -7.03 4.03
CA HIS A 98 -2.98 -8.36 3.79
C HIS A 98 -1.99 -8.69 4.89
N ALA A 99 -2.33 -9.69 5.72
CA ALA A 99 -1.46 -10.16 6.78
C ALA A 99 -0.60 -11.32 6.29
N THR A 100 0.71 -11.24 6.52
CA THR A 100 1.52 -12.43 6.75
C THR A 100 1.23 -12.91 8.18
N ARG A 101 0.90 -14.20 8.38
CA ARG A 101 1.06 -14.84 9.71
C ARG A 101 2.56 -15.14 9.89
N VAL A 102 3.26 -15.07 11.02
CA VAL A 102 3.20 -14.44 12.37
C VAL A 102 4.65 -14.64 12.92
N ALA A 103 5.20 -13.70 13.70
CA ALA A 103 5.92 -14.06 14.93
C ALA A 103 5.71 -12.94 15.95
N PHE A 104 5.05 -13.30 17.05
CA PHE A 104 5.03 -12.54 18.30
C PHE A 104 6.42 -12.51 18.93
#